data_AF-A0A920BLN9-F1
#
_entry.id   AF-A0A920BLN9-F1
#
_cell.length_a   1.000
_cell.length_b   1.000
_cell.length_c   1.000
_cell.angle_alpha   90.00
_cell.angle_beta   90.00
_cell.angle_gamma   90.00
#
_symmetry.space_group_name_H-M   'P 1'
#
loop_
_entity.id
_entity.type
_entity.pdbx_description
1 polymer ?
#
loop_
_entity_poly.entity_id
_entity_poly.type
_entity_poly.pdbx_seq_one_letter_code
_entity_poly.pdbx_strand_id
1 'polypeptide(L)'
;MILKADVNGSLEAVRESIRKLEREEVKVSFVHAGVGAITENDIQLAATSNSTVLGFNVRPDRKAREMADHEQVEIRNYEIIYKLLEDIESAMVGMLVPEFEEIVTGEAEVRGFTGFRG
;
A
#
# COMPACT_ATOMS: atom_id res chain seq x y z
N MET A 1 -0.57 4.39 9.10
CA MET A 1 -0.18 2.96 9.24
C MET A 1 0.64 2.74 10.50
N ILE A 2 0.63 1.52 11.05
CA ILE A 2 1.50 1.09 12.15
C ILE A 2 2.49 0.04 11.62
N LEU A 3 3.76 0.15 11.98
CA LEU A 3 4.82 -0.78 11.57
C LEU A 3 5.50 -1.44 12.77
N LYS A 4 5.54 -2.77 12.79
CA LYS A 4 6.24 -3.57 13.79
C LYS A 4 7.30 -4.43 13.12
N ALA A 5 8.50 -4.48 13.66
CA ALA A 5 9.59 -5.32 13.16
C ALA A 5 10.23 -6.15 14.27
N ASP A 6 10.94 -7.21 13.91
CA ASP A 6 11.60 -8.11 14.86
C ASP A 6 12.83 -7.46 15.53
N VAL A 7 13.57 -6.65 14.77
CA VAL A 7 14.75 -5.93 15.23
C VAL A 7 14.78 -4.50 14.69
N ASN A 8 15.61 -3.64 15.29
CA ASN A 8 15.66 -2.23 14.91
C ASN A 8 16.23 -2.02 13.48
N GLY A 9 17.17 -2.87 13.05
CA GLY A 9 17.77 -2.75 11.72
C GLY A 9 16.77 -2.98 10.59
N SER A 10 15.89 -3.98 10.73
CA SER A 10 14.82 -4.23 9.77
C SER A 10 13.75 -3.14 9.81
N LEU A 11 13.42 -2.61 11.00
CA LEU A 11 12.51 -1.48 11.14
C LEU A 11 12.96 -0.27 10.32
N GLU A 12 14.21 0.15 10.50
CA GLU A 12 14.75 1.33 9.81
C GLU A 12 14.87 1.08 8.30
N ALA A 13 15.33 -0.10 7.88
CA ALA A 13 15.41 -0.46 6.46
C ALA A 13 14.03 -0.40 5.78
N VAL A 14 13.00 -0.96 6.42
CA VAL A 14 11.63 -0.94 5.89
C VAL A 14 11.11 0.50 5.81
N ARG A 15 11.31 1.32 6.86
CA ARG A 15 10.89 2.73 6.85
C ARG A 15 11.56 3.53 5.75
N GLU A 16 12.87 3.35 5.56
CA GLU A 16 13.61 4.04 4.50
C GLU A 16 13.12 3.64 3.12
N SER A 17 12.89 2.34 2.89
CA SER A 17 12.35 1.85 1.62
C SER A 17 10.95 2.37 1.34
N ILE A 18 10.06 2.44 2.33
CA ILE A 18 8.72 3.00 2.17
C ILE A 18 8.79 4.50 1.82
N ARG A 19 9.69 5.26 2.47
CA ARG A 19 9.87 6.70 2.15
C ARG A 19 10.29 6.92 0.69
N LYS A 20 11.06 6.00 0.11
CA LYS A 20 11.45 6.07 -1.31
C LYS A 20 10.27 5.87 -2.27
N LEU A 21 9.16 5.29 -1.80
CA LEU A 21 7.92 5.16 -2.57
C LEU A 21 7.02 6.40 -2.50
N GLU A 22 7.26 7.33 -1.57
CA GLU A 22 6.45 8.54 -1.44
C GLU A 22 6.53 9.39 -2.71
N ARG A 23 5.37 9.87 -3.18
CA ARG A 23 5.22 10.77 -4.32
C ARG A 23 4.50 12.03 -3.87
N GLU A 24 4.48 13.08 -4.70
CA GLU A 24 3.75 14.30 -4.36
C GLU A 24 2.25 14.04 -4.14
N GLU A 25 1.69 13.10 -4.90
CA GLU A 25 0.27 12.74 -4.88
C GLU A 25 -0.09 11.76 -3.75
N VAL A 26 0.88 10.96 -3.27
CA VAL A 26 0.64 9.96 -2.22
C VAL A 26 1.73 10.01 -1.16
N LYS A 27 1.34 10.42 0.05
CA LYS A 27 2.20 10.50 1.24
C LYS A 27 1.96 9.34 2.17
N VAL A 28 3.02 8.79 2.73
CA VAL A 28 2.93 7.66 3.67
C VAL A 28 3.31 8.12 5.07
N SER A 29 2.34 8.03 6.00
CA SER A 29 2.55 8.44 7.40
C SER A 29 2.48 7.25 8.36
N PHE A 30 3.51 7.16 9.21
CA PHE A 30 3.56 6.20 10.31
C PHE A 30 2.93 6.81 11.57
N VAL A 31 1.86 6.20 12.05
CA VAL A 31 1.23 6.53 13.35
C VAL A 31 2.10 5.99 14.48
N HIS A 32 2.59 4.77 14.32
CA HIS A 32 3.52 4.14 15.24
C HIS A 32 4.49 3.23 14.48
N ALA A 33 5.74 3.20 14.93
CA ALA A 33 6.77 2.31 14.40
C ALA A 33 7.60 1.80 15.57
N GLY A 34 7.78 0.48 15.68
CA GLY A 34 8.48 -0.09 16.83
C GLY A 34 8.94 -1.53 16.64
N VAL A 35 9.77 -1.98 17.56
CA VAL A 35 10.29 -3.35 17.59
C VAL A 35 9.42 -4.24 18.47
N GLY A 36 9.31 -5.53 18.11
CA GLY A 36 8.58 -6.55 18.85
C GLY A 36 7.28 -6.99 18.19
N ALA A 37 6.64 -7.99 18.80
CA ALA A 37 5.36 -8.53 18.34
C ALA A 37 4.27 -7.45 18.28
N ILE A 38 3.26 -7.70 17.45
CA ILE A 38 2.06 -6.84 17.36
C ILE A 38 1.15 -7.17 18.53
N THR A 39 0.79 -6.14 19.29
CA THR A 39 0.02 -6.22 20.54
C THR A 39 -1.40 -5.64 20.38
N GLU A 40 -2.27 -5.87 21.36
CA GLU A 40 -3.61 -5.27 21.43
C GLU A 40 -3.57 -3.74 21.35
N ASN A 41 -2.58 -3.10 21.99
CA ASN A 41 -2.43 -1.65 21.96
C ASN A 41 -2.15 -1.13 20.53
N ASP A 42 -1.36 -1.88 19.75
CA ASP A 42 -1.09 -1.53 18.35
C ASP A 42 -2.40 -1.60 17.54
N ILE A 43 -3.24 -2.62 17.77
CA ILE A 43 -4.53 -2.77 17.11
C ILE A 43 -5.50 -1.65 17.49
N GLN A 44 -5.60 -1.33 18.78
CA GLN A 44 -6.47 -0.26 19.27
C GLN A 44 -6.06 1.10 18.69
N LEU A 45 -4.76 1.36 18.59
CA LEU A 45 -4.25 2.57 17.97
C LEU A 45 -4.57 2.60 16.47
N ALA A 46 -4.44 1.48 15.78
CA ALA A 46 -4.82 1.33 14.37
C ALA A 46 -6.32 1.58 14.15
N ALA A 47 -7.20 1.00 14.97
CA ALA A 47 -8.64 1.21 14.90
C ALA A 47 -9.00 2.70 15.09
N THR A 48 -8.43 3.34 16.11
CA THR A 48 -8.69 4.76 16.41
C THR A 48 -8.21 5.69 15.28
N SER A 49 -7.11 5.33 14.62
CA SER A 49 -6.49 6.12 13.56
C SER A 49 -6.86 5.67 12.15
N ASN A 50 -7.79 4.73 12.02
CA ASN A 50 -8.18 4.08 10.76
C ASN A 50 -6.97 3.66 9.90
N SER A 51 -5.98 3.04 10.55
CA SER A 51 -4.69 2.67 9.95
C SER A 51 -4.51 1.15 9.86
N THR A 52 -3.90 0.69 8.78
CA THR A 52 -3.44 -0.70 8.63
C THR A 52 -2.21 -0.98 9.51
N VAL A 53 -2.09 -2.21 10.02
CA VAL A 53 -0.94 -2.72 10.77
C VAL A 53 -0.06 -3.60 9.87
N LEU A 54 1.23 -3.29 9.82
CA LEU A 54 2.25 -4.02 9.06
C LEU A 54 3.25 -4.67 10.02
N GLY A 55 3.43 -5.98 9.91
CA GLY A 55 4.45 -6.74 10.63
C GLY A 55 5.57 -7.20 9.71
N PHE A 56 6.82 -6.89 10.03
CA PHE A 56 8.00 -7.41 9.34
C PHE A 56 8.75 -8.42 10.22
N ASN A 57 8.80 -9.67 9.78
CA ASN A 57 9.38 -10.80 10.52
C ASN A 57 8.81 -10.98 11.95
N VAL A 58 7.59 -10.48 12.19
CA VAL A 58 6.89 -10.59 13.46
C VAL A 58 5.52 -11.22 13.27
N ARG A 59 5.02 -11.84 14.33
CA ARG A 59 3.66 -12.38 14.38
C ARG A 59 2.86 -11.61 15.43
N PRO A 60 1.57 -11.33 15.18
CA PRO A 60 0.70 -10.80 16.22
C PRO A 60 0.47 -11.85 17.30
N ASP A 61 0.27 -11.37 18.52
CA ASP A 61 -0.16 -12.22 19.62
C ASP A 61 -1.62 -12.67 19.43
N ARG A 62 -2.04 -13.71 20.15
CA ARG A 62 -3.40 -14.27 20.04
C ARG A 62 -4.46 -13.19 20.24
N LYS A 63 -4.32 -12.39 21.31
CA LYS A 63 -5.28 -11.34 21.62
C LYS A 63 -5.30 -10.22 20.59
N ALA A 64 -4.15 -9.88 20.00
CA ALA A 64 -4.07 -8.90 18.92
C ALA A 64 -4.85 -9.37 17.68
N ARG A 65 -4.75 -10.66 17.31
CA ARG A 65 -5.58 -11.22 16.22
C ARG A 65 -7.07 -11.13 16.52
N GLU A 66 -7.47 -11.58 17.70
CA GLU A 66 -8.88 -11.55 18.13
C GLU A 66 -9.45 -10.13 18.12
N MET A 67 -8.67 -9.16 18.61
CA MET A 67 -9.07 -7.75 18.59
C MET A 67 -9.11 -7.19 17.16
N ALA A 68 -8.17 -7.57 16.29
CA ALA A 68 -8.15 -7.07 14.92
C ALA A 68 -9.36 -7.56 14.12
N ASP A 69 -9.79 -8.81 14.34
CA ASP A 69 -11.02 -9.34 13.74
C ASP A 69 -12.26 -8.59 14.26
N HIS A 70 -12.31 -8.26 15.56
CA HIS A 70 -13.41 -7.52 16.18
C HIS A 70 -13.49 -6.07 15.71
N GLU A 71 -12.36 -5.36 15.71
CA GLU A 71 -12.24 -3.95 15.32
C GLU A 71 -12.13 -3.76 13.79
N GLN A 72 -12.16 -4.85 13.02
CA GLN A 72 -11.97 -4.88 11.57
C GLN A 72 -10.67 -4.19 11.11
N VAL A 73 -9.60 -4.35 11.89
CA VAL A 73 -8.27 -3.82 11.58
C VAL A 73 -7.52 -4.83 10.72
N GLU A 74 -7.04 -4.38 9.56
CA GLU A 74 -6.21 -5.23 8.70
C GLU A 74 -4.79 -5.37 9.27
N ILE A 75 -4.34 -6.62 9.45
CA ILE A 75 -2.96 -6.95 9.78
C ILE A 75 -2.31 -7.66 8.59
N ARG A 76 -1.20 -7.14 8.08
CA ARG A 76 -0.39 -7.81 7.06
C ARG A 76 1.01 -8.12 7.58
N ASN A 77 1.42 -9.38 7.43
CA ASN A 77 2.74 -9.85 7.85
C ASN A 77 3.61 -10.16 6.64
N TYR A 78 4.87 -9.75 6.71
CA TYR A 78 5.85 -9.95 5.66
C TYR A 78 7.16 -10.47 6.23
N GLU A 79 7.82 -11.34 5.48
CA GLU A 79 9.17 -11.83 5.78
C GLU A 79 10.19 -11.30 4.76
N ILE A 80 9.71 -10.69 3.66
CA ILE A 80 10.51 -10.21 2.54
C ILE A 80 10.13 -8.76 2.24
N ILE A 81 11.11 -7.86 2.27
CA ILE A 81 10.88 -6.42 2.14
C ILE A 81 10.28 -6.04 0.79
N TYR A 82 10.70 -6.69 -0.31
CA TYR A 82 10.17 -6.40 -1.64
C TYR A 82 8.67 -6.67 -1.76
N LYS A 83 8.17 -7.74 -1.14
CA LYS A 83 6.74 -8.06 -1.12
C LYS A 83 5.94 -7.01 -0.37
N LEU A 84 6.48 -6.53 0.76
CA LEU A 84 5.87 -5.45 1.52
C LEU A 84 5.75 -4.17 0.68
N LEU A 85 6.82 -3.82 -0.03
CA LEU A 85 6.85 -2.61 -0.87
C LEU A 85 5.88 -2.73 -2.05
N GLU A 86 5.83 -3.87 -2.71
CA GLU A 86 4.90 -4.17 -3.81
C GLU A 86 3.44 -4.06 -3.36
N ASP A 87 3.08 -4.62 -2.20
CA ASP A 87 1.73 -4.53 -1.64
C ASP A 87 1.35 -3.09 -1.30
N ILE A 88 2.29 -2.33 -0.73
CA ILE A 88 2.07 -0.91 -0.41
C ILE A 88 1.90 -0.10 -1.71
N GLU A 89 2.77 -0.28 -2.70
CA GLU A 89 2.68 0.38 -4.00
C GLU A 89 1.36 0.03 -4.70
N SER A 90 0.95 -1.24 -4.68
CA SER A 90 -0.32 -1.68 -5.24
C SER A 90 -1.51 -1.06 -4.53
N ALA A 91 -1.46 -0.90 -3.20
CA ALA A 91 -2.49 -0.21 -2.44
C ALA A 91 -2.55 1.29 -2.79
N MET A 92 -1.41 1.94 -3.05
CA MET A 92 -1.37 3.33 -3.52
C MET A 92 -1.91 3.46 -4.95
N VAL A 93 -1.51 2.57 -5.87
CA VAL A 93 -1.98 2.57 -7.25
C VAL A 93 -3.45 2.23 -7.33
N GLY A 94 -3.95 1.30 -6.51
CA GLY A 94 -5.38 0.99 -6.40
C GLY A 94 -6.25 2.18 -5.99
N MET A 95 -5.70 3.17 -5.29
CA MET A 95 -6.35 4.45 -5.03
C MET A 95 -6.31 5.41 -6.23
N LEU A 96 -5.43 5.18 -7.21
CA LEU A 96 -5.15 6.03 -8.38
C LEU A 96 -5.80 5.53 -9.69
N VAL A 97 -6.43 4.35 -9.74
CA VAL A 97 -7.04 3.82 -10.97
C VAL A 97 -8.55 4.14 -11.04
N PRO A 98 -9.08 4.88 -12.05
CA PRO A 98 -8.40 5.79 -12.99
C PRO A 98 -9.09 7.17 -13.16
N GLU A 99 -8.30 8.25 -13.27
CA GLU A 99 -8.76 9.54 -13.88
C GLU A 99 -8.22 9.72 -15.31
N PHE A 100 -7.82 8.63 -15.97
CA PHE A 100 -7.52 8.61 -17.41
C PHE A 100 -8.75 8.11 -18.17
N GLU A 101 -9.77 8.96 -18.28
CA GLU A 101 -10.74 8.85 -19.38
C GLU A 101 -9.97 9.04 -20.70
N GLU A 102 -9.64 7.91 -21.32
CA GLU A 102 -9.62 7.69 -22.76
C GLU A 102 -9.61 8.98 -23.63
N ILE A 103 -8.43 9.54 -23.89
CA ILE A 103 -8.30 10.50 -25.00
C ILE A 103 -8.46 9.67 -26.29
N VAL A 104 -9.69 9.66 -26.82
CA VAL A 104 -10.03 9.14 -28.14
C VAL A 104 -9.26 9.94 -29.18
N THR A 105 -8.04 9.51 -29.49
CA THR A 105 -7.31 9.94 -30.69
C THR A 105 -7.67 8.98 -31.81
N GLY A 106 -8.81 9.26 -32.45
CA GLY A 106 -9.34 8.36 -33.47
C GLY A 106 -10.32 9.03 -34.42
N GLU A 107 -9.94 10.14 -35.06
CA GLU A 107 -10.64 10.58 -36.26
C GLU A 107 -9.67 10.59 -37.44
N ALA A 108 -9.64 9.45 -38.14
CA ALA A 108 -9.01 9.34 -39.45
C ALA A 108 -9.80 8.35 -40.32
N GLU A 109 -10.91 8.79 -40.91
CA GLU A 109 -11.42 8.17 -42.13
C GLU A 109 -10.77 8.85 -43.34
N VAL A 110 -9.60 8.36 -43.76
CA VAL A 110 -9.08 8.65 -45.10
C VAL A 110 -9.81 7.72 -46.07
N ARG A 111 -10.93 8.17 -46.63
CA ARG A 111 -11.52 7.51 -47.81
C ARG A 111 -10.80 8.02 -49.06
N GLY A 112 -9.88 7.21 -49.56
CA GLY A 112 -9.16 7.46 -50.80
C GLY A 112 -10.14 7.64 -51.96
N PHE A 113 -10.08 8.81 -52.60
CA PHE A 113 -10.68 8.99 -53.91
C PHE A 113 -9.71 8.37 -54.93
N THR A 114 -10.13 7.28 -55.57
CA THR A 114 -9.50 6.80 -56.80
C THR A 114 -10.59 6.54 -57.82
N GLY A 115 -10.42 7.08 -59.02
CA GLY A 115 -11.42 7.06 -60.09
C GLY A 115 -11.03 8.04 -61.18
N PHE A 116 -10.11 7.60 -62.03
CA PHE A 116 -9.53 8.33 -63.16
C PHE A 116 -10.55 8.59 -64.29
N ARG A 117 -10.25 9.61 -65.09
CA ARG A 117 -10.90 10.06 -66.32
C ARG A 117 -11.20 8.93 -67.33
N GLY A 118 -12.35 9.04 -67.99
CA GLY A 118 -12.71 8.42 -69.27
C GLY A 118 -13.92 9.14 -69.86
#